data_AF-A0A922EEV1-F1
#
_entry.id   AF-A0A922EEV1-F1
#
_cell.length_a   1.000
_cell.length_b   1.000
_cell.length_c   1.000
_cell.angle_alpha   90.00
_cell.angle_beta   90.00
_cell.angle_gamma   90.00
#
_symmetry.space_group_name_H-M   'P 1'
#
loop_
_entity.id
_entity.type
_entity.pdbx_description
1 polymer ?
#
loop_
_entity_poly.entity_id
_entity_poly.type
_entity_poly.pdbx_seq_one_letter_code
_entity_poly.pdbx_strand_id
1 'polypeptide(L)'
;MSKTNKPPLSLSRLIRFMKGKDGKIAVVVGTVTDDIRVYEVPALKVTALRFTETARARIEKAGGECLTFDQLALRAPLGQNTVLLRGPKNAREAVKHFGPAPGVPHSHSKPYVRSKGRKFERARGRRNSKGFRV
;
A
#
# COMPACT_ATOMS: atom_id res chain seq x y z
N MET A 1 16.10 4.03 3.50
CA MET A 1 15.35 3.35 2.41
C MET A 1 14.98 4.33 1.29
N SER A 2 15.13 3.91 0.02
CA SER A 2 14.72 4.69 -1.15
C SER A 2 13.20 4.88 -1.22
N LYS A 3 12.71 5.87 -2.01
CA LYS A 3 11.27 6.17 -2.15
C LYS A 3 10.44 4.94 -2.54
N THR A 4 10.96 4.11 -3.44
CA THR A 4 10.35 2.83 -3.85
C THR A 4 10.14 1.86 -2.68
N ASN A 5 11.06 1.84 -1.72
CA ASN A 5 10.99 0.94 -0.56
C ASN A 5 10.24 1.52 0.63
N LYS A 6 9.73 2.76 0.52
CA LYS A 6 8.83 3.41 1.49
C LYS A 6 7.43 3.58 0.88
N PRO A 7 6.74 2.48 0.52
CA PRO A 7 5.41 2.58 -0.08
C PRO A 7 4.41 3.22 0.90
N PRO A 8 3.45 4.01 0.41
CA PRO A 8 2.40 4.57 1.25
C PRO A 8 1.52 3.45 1.83
N LEU A 9 0.95 3.71 3.01
CA LEU A 9 -0.02 2.85 3.67
C LEU A 9 -1.36 3.58 3.79
N SER A 10 -2.45 2.95 3.33
CA SER A 10 -3.80 3.50 3.46
C SER A 10 -4.37 3.30 4.86
N LEU A 11 -5.24 4.23 5.29
CA LEU A 11 -5.98 4.09 6.56
C LEU A 11 -6.75 2.77 6.66
N SER A 12 -7.41 2.34 5.59
CA SER A 12 -8.13 1.06 5.52
C SER A 12 -7.27 -0.15 5.91
N ARG A 13 -6.03 -0.19 5.41
CA ARG A 13 -5.08 -1.27 5.72
C ARG A 13 -4.55 -1.16 7.13
N LEU A 14 -4.30 0.05 7.59
CA LEU A 14 -3.84 0.31 8.94
C LEU A 14 -4.88 -0.20 9.96
N ILE A 15 -6.15 0.17 9.79
CA ILE A 15 -7.27 -0.31 10.62
C ILE A 15 -7.31 -1.85 10.64
N ARG A 16 -7.21 -2.49 9.46
CA ARG A 16 -7.20 -3.95 9.36
C ARG A 16 -6.03 -4.59 10.13
N PHE A 17 -4.84 -4.00 10.09
CA PHE A 17 -3.66 -4.55 10.76
C PHE A 17 -3.62 -4.29 12.27
N MET A 18 -4.33 -3.25 12.72
CA MET A 18 -4.46 -2.86 14.12
C MET A 18 -5.66 -3.51 14.84
N LYS A 19 -6.55 -4.18 14.10
CA LYS A 19 -7.66 -4.95 14.70
C LYS A 19 -7.13 -5.97 15.72
N GLY A 20 -7.62 -5.90 16.95
CA GLY A 20 -7.20 -6.77 18.06
C GLY A 20 -5.84 -6.43 18.66
N LYS A 21 -5.27 -5.26 18.33
CA LYS A 21 -4.01 -4.73 18.88
C LYS A 21 -4.25 -3.37 19.53
N ASP A 22 -5.31 -3.30 20.31
CA ASP A 22 -5.76 -2.07 20.95
C ASP A 22 -4.69 -1.55 21.93
N GLY A 23 -4.59 -0.23 22.05
CA GLY A 23 -3.60 0.43 22.90
C GLY A 23 -2.15 0.46 22.38
N LYS A 24 -1.81 -0.30 21.34
CA LYS A 24 -0.47 -0.28 20.73
C LYS A 24 -0.31 0.86 19.73
N ILE A 25 0.93 1.32 19.55
CA ILE A 25 1.27 2.36 18.57
C ILE A 25 1.59 1.72 17.22
N ALA A 26 0.86 2.10 16.17
CA ALA A 26 1.15 1.68 14.80
C ALA A 26 2.32 2.48 14.23
N VAL A 27 3.43 1.83 13.88
CA VAL A 27 4.63 2.49 13.38
C VAL A 27 4.81 2.20 11.89
N VAL A 28 4.79 3.24 11.07
CA VAL A 28 4.89 3.15 9.60
C VAL A 28 6.09 3.94 9.10
N VAL A 29 7.08 3.24 8.56
CA VAL A 29 8.24 3.88 7.91
C VAL A 29 7.89 4.28 6.47
N GLY A 30 6.97 5.24 6.33
CA GLY A 30 6.42 5.68 5.06
C GLY A 30 5.38 6.80 5.21
N THR A 31 4.62 7.05 4.15
CA THR A 31 3.51 8.01 4.17
C THR A 31 2.21 7.29 4.50
N VAL A 32 1.41 7.85 5.41
CA VAL A 32 0.03 7.40 5.65
C VAL A 32 -0.91 8.25 4.81
N THR A 33 -1.74 7.58 4.00
CA THR A 33 -2.69 8.22 3.08
C THR A 33 -4.13 7.92 3.49
N ASP A 34 -5.00 8.89 3.26
CA ASP A 34 -6.43 8.73 3.50
C ASP A 34 -7.04 7.67 2.55
N ASP A 35 -8.17 7.11 2.98
CA ASP A 35 -9.00 6.23 2.17
C ASP A 35 -10.47 6.64 2.29
N ILE A 36 -10.98 7.31 1.26
CA ILE A 36 -12.36 7.83 1.20
C ILE A 36 -13.41 6.71 1.31
N ARG A 37 -13.03 5.47 0.98
CA ARG A 37 -13.93 4.31 1.04
C ARG A 37 -14.18 3.82 2.47
N VAL A 38 -13.34 4.21 3.42
CA VAL A 38 -13.56 3.95 4.84
C VAL A 38 -14.48 5.03 5.36
N TYR A 39 -15.59 4.67 6.00
CA TYR A 39 -16.50 5.64 6.59
C TYR A 39 -16.03 6.03 8.00
N GLU A 40 -15.87 5.03 8.86
CA GLU A 40 -15.48 5.21 10.25
C GLU A 40 -14.00 4.88 10.47
N VAL A 41 -13.29 5.80 11.10
CA VAL A 41 -11.90 5.60 11.52
C VAL A 41 -11.92 5.41 13.04
N PRO A 42 -11.39 4.29 13.57
CA PRO A 42 -11.25 4.11 15.01
C PRO A 42 -10.16 5.02 15.58
N ALA A 43 -10.20 5.27 16.89
CA ALA A 43 -9.14 5.99 17.59
C ALA A 43 -7.82 5.19 17.51
N LEU A 44 -6.87 5.72 16.74
CA LEU A 44 -5.59 5.05 16.45
C LEU A 44 -4.42 5.94 16.85
N LYS A 45 -3.41 5.34 17.51
CA LYS A 45 -2.11 5.98 17.72
C LYS A 45 -1.19 5.57 16.59
N VAL A 46 -0.83 6.50 15.71
CA VAL A 46 -0.05 6.21 14.50
C VAL A 46 1.19 7.07 14.47
N THR A 47 2.36 6.44 14.33
CA THR A 47 3.62 7.11 13.99
C THR A 47 3.94 6.90 12.52
N ALA A 48 4.23 7.97 11.79
CA ALA A 48 4.66 7.88 10.40
C ALA A 48 5.69 8.95 10.02
N LEU A 49 6.37 8.77 8.88
CA LEU A 49 7.29 9.79 8.35
C LEU A 49 6.52 11.00 7.82
N ARG A 50 5.36 10.75 7.19
CA ARG A 50 4.48 11.79 6.63
C ARG A 50 3.03 11.34 6.74
N PHE A 51 2.15 12.31 6.98
CA PHE A 51 0.69 12.13 6.88
C PHE A 51 0.17 13.05 5.78
N THR A 52 -0.77 12.57 4.97
CA THR A 52 -1.61 13.48 4.18
C THR A 52 -2.52 14.25 5.12
N GLU A 53 -2.79 15.53 4.82
CA GLU A 53 -3.61 16.40 5.67
C GLU A 53 -4.99 15.80 5.96
N THR A 54 -5.63 15.24 4.94
CA THR A 54 -6.93 14.55 5.07
C THR A 54 -6.87 13.35 6.02
N ALA A 55 -5.80 12.55 5.97
CA ALA A 55 -5.62 11.42 6.88
C ALA A 55 -5.40 11.88 8.32
N ARG A 56 -4.58 12.92 8.52
CA ARG A 56 -4.31 13.50 9.83
C ARG A 56 -5.61 13.99 10.47
N ALA A 57 -6.37 14.82 9.75
CA ALA A 57 -7.63 15.38 10.22
C ALA A 57 -8.64 14.27 10.60
N ARG A 58 -8.70 13.18 9.84
CA ARG A 58 -9.60 12.05 10.15
C ARG A 58 -9.17 11.24 11.38
N ILE A 59 -7.86 11.02 11.56
CA ILE A 59 -7.33 10.34 12.75
C ILE A 59 -7.59 11.20 13.99
N GLU A 60 -7.31 12.50 13.93
CA GLU A 60 -7.52 13.42 15.05
C GLU A 60 -9.01 13.58 15.38
N LYS A 61 -9.88 13.69 14.36
CA LYS A 61 -11.35 13.74 14.55
C LYS A 61 -11.89 12.48 15.23
N ALA A 62 -11.27 11.32 14.98
CA ALA A 62 -11.61 10.06 15.63
C ALA A 62 -11.07 9.94 17.07
N GLY A 63 -10.40 10.96 17.61
CA GLY A 63 -9.73 10.90 18.91
C GLY A 63 -8.44 10.08 18.89
N GLY A 64 -7.89 9.80 17.70
CA GLY A 64 -6.59 9.20 17.51
C GLY A 64 -5.46 10.23 17.59
N GLU A 65 -4.23 9.75 17.49
CA GLU A 65 -3.02 10.56 17.65
C GLU A 65 -2.05 10.32 16.51
N CYS A 66 -1.63 11.40 15.84
CA CYS A 66 -0.61 11.37 14.80
C CYS A 66 0.75 11.77 15.40
N LEU A 67 1.68 10.83 15.43
CA LEU A 67 3.01 10.99 16.01
C LEU A 67 4.11 11.08 14.96
N THR A 68 5.14 11.85 15.26
CA THR A 68 6.42 11.83 14.54
C THR A 68 7.39 10.81 15.15
N PHE A 69 8.48 10.50 14.44
CA PHE A 69 9.45 9.51 14.92
C PHE A 69 10.27 9.98 16.12
N ASP A 70 10.53 11.28 16.24
CA ASP A 70 11.13 11.90 17.43
C ASP A 70 10.22 11.76 18.66
N GLN A 71 8.92 12.04 18.51
CA GLN A 71 7.93 11.82 19.59
C GLN A 71 7.83 10.35 19.98
N LEU A 72 7.89 9.42 19.02
CA LEU A 72 7.91 7.99 19.30
C LEU A 72 9.17 7.59 20.09
N ALA A 73 10.34 8.10 19.71
CA ALA A 73 11.60 7.80 20.39
C ALA A 73 11.58 8.25 21.86
N LEU A 74 10.95 9.40 22.17
CA LEU A 74 10.77 9.86 23.54
C LEU A 74 9.79 8.99 24.35
N ARG A 75 8.71 8.50 23.72
CA ARG A 75 7.69 7.70 24.41
C ARG A 75 8.06 6.23 24.59
N ALA A 76 8.68 5.65 23.58
CA ALA A 76 9.00 4.23 23.52
C ALA A 76 10.41 4.05 22.90
N PRO A 77 11.49 4.43 23.63
CA PRO A 77 12.86 4.37 23.12
C PRO A 77 13.28 2.94 22.73
N LEU A 78 12.75 1.94 23.44
CA LEU A 78 12.98 0.52 23.15
C LEU A 78 11.98 -0.08 22.14
N GLY A 79 10.99 0.70 21.68
CA GLY A 79 9.94 0.23 20.77
C GLY A 79 8.91 -0.72 21.39
N GLN A 80 8.84 -0.80 22.72
CA GLN A 80 7.84 -1.61 23.42
C GLN A 80 6.41 -1.13 23.09
N ASN A 81 5.45 -2.07 23.02
CA ASN A 81 4.05 -1.81 22.68
C ASN A 81 3.83 -1.12 21.32
N THR A 82 4.77 -1.28 20.38
CA THR A 82 4.63 -0.81 19.00
C THR A 82 4.34 -1.96 18.04
N VAL A 83 3.71 -1.65 16.90
CA VAL A 83 3.45 -2.58 15.80
C VAL A 83 4.07 -1.98 14.54
N LEU A 84 5.15 -2.59 14.06
CA LEU A 84 5.82 -2.15 12.84
C LEU A 84 5.04 -2.62 11.61
N LEU A 85 4.59 -1.68 10.79
CA LEU A 85 3.81 -1.92 9.59
C LEU A 85 4.51 -1.38 8.34
N ARG A 86 4.21 -1.99 7.20
CA ARG A 86 4.72 -1.57 5.89
C ARG A 86 3.63 -1.59 4.83
N GLY A 87 3.65 -0.60 3.94
CA GLY A 87 2.80 -0.58 2.75
C GLY A 87 3.12 -1.69 1.74
N PRO A 88 2.24 -1.94 0.77
CA PRO A 88 2.46 -2.95 -0.27
C PRO A 88 3.55 -2.51 -1.26
N LYS A 89 4.73 -3.13 -1.17
CA LYS A 89 5.86 -2.86 -2.09
C LYS A 89 5.58 -3.28 -3.54
N ASN A 90 4.92 -4.42 -3.73
CA ASN A 90 4.75 -5.05 -5.04
C ASN A 90 3.47 -4.60 -5.78
N ALA A 91 2.66 -3.72 -5.20
CA ALA A 91 1.42 -3.25 -5.82
C ALA A 91 1.64 -2.16 -6.89
N ARG A 92 2.87 -1.68 -7.07
CA ARG A 92 3.23 -0.63 -8.03
C ARG A 92 3.14 -1.14 -9.47
N GLU A 93 2.79 -0.23 -10.39
CA GLU A 93 2.67 -0.53 -11.82
C GLU A 93 3.91 -1.18 -12.44
N ALA A 94 5.11 -0.66 -12.14
CA ALA A 94 6.36 -1.22 -12.64
C ALA A 94 6.55 -2.71 -12.29
N VAL A 95 6.09 -3.13 -11.11
CA VAL A 95 6.26 -4.54 -10.65
C VAL A 95 5.34 -5.48 -11.43
N LYS A 96 4.22 -4.98 -11.98
CA LYS A 96 3.31 -5.80 -12.79
C LYS A 96 3.95 -6.26 -14.11
N HIS A 97 5.00 -5.58 -14.57
CA HIS A 97 5.74 -5.93 -15.77
C HIS A 97 6.89 -6.91 -15.50
N PHE A 98 7.19 -7.21 -14.23
CA PHE A 98 8.27 -8.11 -13.84
C PHE A 98 7.77 -9.56 -13.74
N GLY A 99 8.70 -10.51 -13.82
CA GLY A 99 8.43 -11.94 -13.78
C GLY A 99 8.62 -12.61 -15.14
N PRO A 100 8.05 -13.81 -15.34
CA PRO A 100 8.13 -14.52 -16.61
C PRO A 100 7.63 -13.66 -17.77
N ALA A 101 8.27 -13.74 -18.93
CA ALA A 101 7.95 -12.88 -20.07
C ALA A 101 6.46 -12.99 -20.48
N PRO A 102 5.80 -11.90 -20.92
CA PRO A 102 4.45 -11.97 -21.43
C PRO A 102 4.39 -12.88 -22.66
N GLY A 103 3.62 -13.97 -22.60
CA GLY A 103 3.57 -14.98 -23.68
C GLY A 103 4.22 -16.32 -23.33
N VAL A 104 4.80 -16.46 -22.13
CA VAL A 104 5.12 -17.76 -21.54
C VAL A 104 3.88 -18.35 -20.86
N PRO A 105 3.59 -19.67 -21.01
CA PRO A 105 2.48 -20.32 -20.32
C PRO A 105 2.48 -20.03 -18.81
N HIS A 106 1.30 -19.80 -18.23
CA HIS A 106 1.11 -19.42 -16.82
C HIS A 106 1.74 -18.07 -16.40
N SER A 107 2.22 -17.25 -17.34
CA SER A 107 2.65 -15.89 -17.06
C SER A 107 1.46 -14.92 -16.98
N HIS A 108 1.41 -14.13 -15.91
CA HIS A 108 0.46 -13.03 -15.75
C HIS A 108 1.13 -11.65 -15.82
N SER A 109 2.38 -11.60 -16.29
CA SER A 109 3.14 -10.36 -16.42
C SER A 109 2.48 -9.43 -17.44
N LYS A 110 2.26 -8.18 -17.06
CA LYS A 110 1.66 -7.16 -17.92
C LYS A 110 2.63 -6.84 -19.08
N PRO A 111 2.19 -6.90 -20.34
CA PRO A 111 3.03 -6.47 -21.47
C PRO A 111 3.19 -4.96 -21.53
N TYR A 112 4.33 -4.50 -22.06
CA TYR A 112 4.55 -3.10 -22.41
C TYR A 112 3.90 -2.80 -23.76
N VAL A 113 2.66 -2.29 -23.70
CA VAL A 113 1.88 -1.93 -24.89
C VAL A 113 1.89 -0.42 -25.12
N ARG A 114 1.90 0.01 -26.39
CA ARG A 114 1.84 1.45 -26.76
C ARG A 114 0.57 2.13 -26.27
N SER A 115 -0.57 1.45 -26.37
CA SER A 115 -1.85 1.95 -25.86
C SER A 115 -2.81 0.81 -25.53
N LYS A 116 -3.90 1.13 -24.84
CA LYS A 116 -4.99 0.18 -24.60
C LYS A 116 -5.93 0.16 -25.81
N GLY A 117 -6.36 -1.02 -26.22
CA GLY A 117 -7.42 -1.14 -27.24
C GLY A 117 -7.45 -2.50 -27.92
N ARG A 118 -8.48 -2.74 -28.73
CA ARG A 118 -8.60 -4.00 -29.51
C ARG A 118 -7.46 -4.20 -30.52
N LYS A 119 -6.87 -3.09 -31.00
CA LYS A 119 -5.83 -3.07 -32.03
C LYS A 119 -4.41 -3.36 -31.50
N PHE A 120 -4.21 -3.36 -30.17
CA PHE A 120 -2.87 -3.45 -29.57
C PHE A 120 -2.73 -4.75 -28.77
N GLU A 121 -1.92 -5.69 -29.26
CA GLU A 121 -1.51 -6.93 -28.56
C GLU A 121 -2.65 -7.76 -27.92
N ARG A 122 -3.81 -7.85 -28.59
CA ARG A 122 -4.97 -8.66 -28.16
C ARG A 122 -5.38 -9.78 -29.13
N ALA A 123 -4.61 -10.02 -30.18
CA ALA A 123 -4.92 -10.98 -31.24
C ALA A 123 -4.26 -12.36 -30.98
N ARG A 124 -3.21 -12.69 -31.73
CA ARG A 124 -2.47 -13.96 -31.62
C ARG A 124 -1.82 -14.09 -30.24
N GLY A 125 -1.88 -15.28 -29.63
CA GLY A 125 -1.31 -15.55 -28.29
C GLY A 125 -2.16 -15.08 -27.12
N ARG A 126 -3.31 -14.43 -27.36
CA ARG A 126 -4.26 -13.97 -26.32
C ARG A 126 -5.65 -14.61 -26.44
N ARG A 127 -5.96 -15.23 -27.58
CA ARG A 127 -7.28 -15.78 -27.91
C ARG A 127 -7.14 -17.10 -28.65
N ASN A 128 -7.94 -18.10 -28.28
CA ASN A 128 -7.95 -19.42 -28.93
C ASN A 128 -8.24 -19.30 -30.43
N SER A 129 -9.10 -18.36 -30.84
CA SER A 129 -9.52 -18.18 -32.24
C SER A 129 -8.46 -17.55 -33.16
N LYS A 130 -7.27 -17.19 -32.66
CA LYS A 130 -6.20 -16.54 -33.42
C LYS A 130 -4.88 -17.33 -33.29
N GLY A 131 -4.94 -18.63 -33.60
CA GLY A 131 -3.80 -19.55 -33.63
C GLY A 131 -3.59 -20.30 -32.31
N PHE A 132 -3.32 -19.58 -31.22
CA PHE A 132 -3.16 -20.17 -29.89
C PHE A 132 -3.39 -19.12 -28.79
N ARG A 133 -3.59 -19.58 -27.56
CA ARG A 133 -3.66 -18.74 -26.35
C ARG A 133 -2.62 -19.23 -25.35
N VAL A 134 -1.88 -18.27 -24.81
CA VAL A 134 -0.98 -18.43 -23.67
C VAL A 134 -1.75 -18.18 -22.38
#